data_AF-A0A2D7NIU2-F1
#
_entry.id   AF-A0A2D7NIU2-F1
#
_cell.length_a   1.000
_cell.length_b   1.000
_cell.length_c   1.000
_cell.angle_alpha   90.00
_cell.angle_beta   90.00
_cell.angle_gamma   90.00
#
_symmetry.space_group_name_H-M   'P 1'
#
loop_
_entity.id
_entity.type
_entity.pdbx_description
1 polymer ?
#
loop_
_entity_poly.entity_id
_entity_poly.type
_entity_poly.pdbx_seq_one_letter_code
_entity_poly.pdbx_strand_id
1 'polypeptide(L)'
;MTQSPQKVASYTGTLSVLAQVMTGLGFITMIFGGVVLALDLIGEFSSSVDEKEGFAVAVLSGSILLNGLLVAGLGQVLMAIRSIAINCAVIAEK
;
A
#
# COMPACT_ATOMS: atom_id res chain seq x y z
N MET A 1 29.23 -20.97 -6.96
CA MET A 1 28.23 -21.53 -6.02
C MET A 1 26.92 -20.78 -6.23
N THR A 2 26.09 -21.23 -7.17
CA THR A 2 24.74 -20.69 -7.35
C THR A 2 23.85 -21.27 -6.25
N GLN A 3 23.21 -20.40 -5.47
CA GLN A 3 22.21 -20.81 -4.48
C GLN A 3 20.99 -21.32 -5.23
N SER A 4 20.42 -22.46 -4.84
CA SER A 4 19.24 -22.98 -5.53
C SER A 4 18.04 -22.04 -5.38
N PRO A 5 17.13 -21.95 -6.37
CA PRO A 5 15.93 -21.14 -6.34
C PRO A 5 15.07 -21.38 -5.09
N GLN A 6 15.02 -22.62 -4.61
CA GLN A 6 14.35 -22.98 -3.36
C GLN A 6 14.99 -22.32 -2.14
N LYS A 7 16.32 -22.23 -2.07
CA LYS A 7 17.02 -21.49 -1.01
C LYS A 7 16.74 -20.00 -1.09
N VAL A 8 16.79 -19.40 -2.28
CA VAL A 8 16.49 -17.98 -2.47
C VAL A 8 15.04 -17.66 -2.11
N ALA A 9 14.09 -18.52 -2.47
CA ALA A 9 12.68 -18.38 -2.08
C ALA A 9 12.47 -18.45 -0.56
N SER A 10 13.25 -19.29 0.14
CA SER A 10 13.24 -19.37 1.61
C SER A 10 13.82 -18.13 2.27
N TYR A 11 14.97 -17.63 1.79
CA TYR A 11 15.61 -16.43 2.36
C TYR A 11 14.79 -15.15 2.10
N THR A 12 14.05 -15.11 1.00
CA THR A 12 13.16 -13.99 0.66
C THR A 12 11.74 -14.14 1.22
N GLY A 13 11.47 -15.17 2.03
CA GLY A 13 10.15 -15.41 2.64
C GLY A 13 9.68 -14.24 3.49
N THR A 14 10.58 -13.65 4.30
CA THR A 14 10.30 -12.46 5.12
C THR A 14 9.86 -11.27 4.28
N LEU A 15 10.42 -11.11 3.07
CA LEU A 15 10.03 -10.06 2.13
C LEU A 15 8.57 -10.21 1.69
N SER A 16 8.11 -11.44 1.51
CA SER A 16 6.71 -11.73 1.16
C SER A 16 5.74 -11.35 2.28
N VAL A 17 6.10 -11.64 3.53
CA VAL A 17 5.27 -11.31 4.70
C VAL A 17 5.21 -9.80 4.89
N LEU A 18 6.37 -9.13 4.83
CA LEU A 18 6.45 -7.68 4.94
C LEU A 18 5.64 -6.99 3.83
N ALA A 19 5.74 -7.48 2.61
CA ALA A 19 4.97 -6.98 1.47
C ALA A 19 3.45 -7.08 1.70
N GLN A 20 2.96 -8.21 2.21
CA GLN A 20 1.54 -8.40 2.52
C GLN A 20 1.07 -7.46 3.62
N VAL A 21 1.87 -7.32 4.69
CA VAL A 21 1.56 -6.40 5.80
C VAL A 21 1.50 -4.95 5.32
N MET A 22 2.49 -4.50 4.55
CA MET A 22 2.51 -3.14 4.01
C MET A 22 1.33 -2.92 3.05
N THR A 23 1.04 -3.88 2.18
CA THR A 23 -0.13 -3.82 1.30
C THR A 23 -1.43 -3.68 2.09
N GLY A 24 -1.60 -4.52 3.12
CA GLY A 24 -2.77 -4.48 4.00
C GLY A 24 -2.91 -3.16 4.76
N LEU A 25 -1.83 -2.65 5.34
CA LEU A 25 -1.82 -1.36 6.04
C LEU A 25 -2.14 -0.19 5.10
N GLY A 26 -1.64 -0.23 3.87
CA GLY A 26 -1.97 0.76 2.85
C GLY A 26 -3.45 0.76 2.51
N PHE A 27 -4.06 -0.42 2.34
CA PHE A 27 -5.51 -0.54 2.12
C PHE A 27 -6.34 -0.06 3.30
N ILE A 28 -5.95 -0.42 4.53
CA ILE A 28 -6.65 0.06 5.74
C ILE A 28 -6.61 1.59 5.80
N THR A 29 -5.44 2.19 5.57
CA THR A 29 -5.27 3.64 5.55
C THR A 29 -6.15 4.29 4.47
N MET A 30 -6.22 3.71 3.27
CA MET A 30 -7.11 4.20 2.22
C MET A 30 -8.59 4.12 2.61
N ILE A 31 -9.03 3.02 3.25
CA ILE A 31 -10.41 2.88 3.72
C ILE A 31 -10.74 3.98 4.73
N PHE A 32 -9.86 4.26 5.69
CA PHE A 32 -10.05 5.36 6.63
C PHE A 32 -10.16 6.72 5.93
N GLY A 33 -9.25 7.02 5.00
CA GLY A 33 -9.30 8.27 4.23
C GLY A 33 -10.59 8.41 3.41
N GLY A 34 -11.06 7.32 2.81
CA GLY A 34 -12.32 7.28 2.05
C GLY A 34 -13.56 7.45 2.92
N VAL A 35 -13.57 6.85 4.12
CA VAL A 35 -14.68 7.02 5.09
C VAL A 35 -14.76 8.47 5.56
N VAL A 36 -13.62 9.10 5.87
CA VAL A 36 -13.59 10.52 6.27
C VAL A 36 -14.13 11.40 5.14
N LEU A 37 -13.70 11.17 3.90
CA LEU A 37 -14.25 11.88 2.72
C LEU A 37 -15.76 11.71 2.61
N ALA A 38 -16.25 10.47 2.70
CA ALA A 38 -17.67 10.19 2.55
C ALA A 38 -18.50 10.90 3.62
N LEU A 39 -18.03 10.92 4.87
CA LEU A 39 -18.71 11.63 5.96
C LEU A 39 -18.69 13.15 5.77
N ASP A 40 -17.58 13.70 5.28
CA ASP A 40 -17.44 15.13 4.99
C ASP A 40 -18.39 15.57 3.86
N LEU A 41 -18.42 14.81 2.76
CA LEU A 41 -19.37 14.99 1.66
C LEU A 41 -20.84 14.94 2.16
N ILE A 42 -21.19 13.96 3.00
CA ILE A 42 -22.54 13.87 3.60
C ILE A 42 -22.81 15.11 4.48
N GLY A 43 -21.80 15.60 5.19
CA GLY A 43 -21.85 16.84 5.97
C GLY A 43 -22.16 18.07 5.11
N GLU A 44 -21.40 18.27 4.03
CA GLU A 44 -21.62 19.35 3.05
C GLU A 44 -23.01 19.31 2.42
N PHE A 45 -23.57 18.11 2.14
CA PHE A 45 -24.92 17.98 1.58
C PHE A 45 -26.04 18.17 2.62
N SER A 46 -25.78 17.94 3.91
CA SER A 46 -26.80 17.99 4.97
C SER A 46 -26.82 19.31 5.76
N SER A 47 -25.72 20.06 5.76
CA SER A 47 -25.52 21.27 6.55
C SER A 47 -24.70 22.29 5.76
N SER A 48 -24.93 23.59 5.99
CA SER A 48 -24.08 24.67 5.47
C SER A 48 -22.75 24.71 6.23
N VAL A 49 -21.91 23.68 6.03
CA VAL A 49 -20.55 23.62 6.56
C VAL A 49 -19.77 24.81 6.00
N ASP A 50 -19.01 25.51 6.85
CA ASP A 50 -18.16 26.63 6.44
C ASP A 50 -17.17 26.13 5.37
N GLU A 51 -17.16 26.74 4.18
CA GLU A 51 -16.41 26.25 2.99
C GLU A 51 -14.92 26.01 3.30
N LYS A 52 -14.37 26.71 4.29
CA LYS A 52 -12.98 26.57 4.73
C LYS A 52 -12.72 25.29 5.51
N GLU A 53 -13.67 24.81 6.29
CA GLU A 53 -13.54 23.56 7.05
C GLU A 53 -13.69 22.35 6.12
N GLY A 54 -14.67 22.36 5.21
CA GLY A 54 -14.84 21.28 4.21
C GLY A 54 -13.61 21.11 3.31
N PHE A 55 -13.03 22.20 2.81
CA PHE A 55 -11.81 22.13 1.99
C PHE A 55 -10.61 21.54 2.76
N ALA A 56 -10.45 21.89 4.04
CA ALA A 56 -9.37 21.37 4.88
C ALA A 56 -9.53 19.87 5.14
N VAL A 57 -10.76 19.41 5.41
CA VAL A 57 -11.07 18.00 5.61
C VAL A 57 -10.84 17.22 4.33
N ALA A 58 -11.33 17.70 3.18
CA ALA A 58 -11.11 17.10 1.87
C ALA A 58 -9.61 16.90 1.54
N VAL A 59 -8.77 17.92 1.80
CA VAL A 59 -7.32 17.84 1.61
C VAL A 59 -6.69 16.81 2.56
N LEU A 60 -7.10 16.80 3.84
CA LEU A 60 -6.60 15.85 4.82
C LEU A 60 -6.91 14.41 4.39
N SER A 61 -8.16 14.12 4.03
CA SER A 61 -8.58 12.81 3.55
C SER A 61 -7.91 12.40 2.24
N GLY A 62 -7.70 13.34 1.32
CA GLY A 62 -6.93 13.10 0.09
C GLY A 62 -5.48 12.71 0.40
N SER A 63 -4.85 13.36 1.39
CA SER A 63 -3.50 13.02 1.83
C SER A 63 -3.44 11.64 2.49
N ILE A 64 -4.46 11.25 3.25
CA ILE A 64 -4.56 9.92 3.87
C ILE A 64 -4.71 8.84 2.80
N LEU A 65 -5.57 9.07 1.79
CA LEU A 65 -5.73 8.17 0.65
C LEU A 65 -4.41 7.98 -0.11
N LEU A 66 -3.70 9.08 -0.41
CA LEU A 66 -2.40 9.03 -1.10
C LEU A 66 -1.34 8.29 -0.27
N ASN A 67 -1.27 8.54 1.04
CA ASN A 67 -0.36 7.83 1.92
C ASN A 67 -0.67 6.33 1.97
N GLY A 68 -1.95 5.96 2.04
CA GLY A 68 -2.36 4.56 1.97
C GLY A 68 -1.96 3.90 0.64
N LEU A 69 -2.14 4.61 -0.48
CA LEU A 69 -1.73 4.14 -1.80
C LEU A 69 -0.21 3.92 -1.88
N LEU A 70 0.58 4.87 -1.36
CA LEU A 70 2.04 4.77 -1.34
C LEU A 70 2.51 3.57 -0.52
N VAL A 71 1.95 3.39 0.68
CA VAL A 71 2.30 2.25 1.54
C VAL A 71 1.91 0.92 0.89
N ALA A 72 0.74 0.87 0.24
CA ALA A 72 0.33 -0.32 -0.52
C ALA A 72 1.27 -0.59 -1.71
N GLY A 73 1.65 0.45 -2.45
CA GLY A 73 2.59 0.38 -3.55
C GLY A 73 3.97 -0.12 -3.13
N LEU A 74 4.49 0.34 -1.99
CA LEU A 74 5.75 -0.17 -1.43
C LEU A 74 5.68 -1.67 -1.12
N GLY A 75 4.55 -2.15 -0.60
CA GLY A 75 4.30 -3.58 -0.43
C GLY A 75 4.41 -4.35 -1.75
N GLN A 76 3.81 -3.83 -2.82
CA GLN A 76 3.88 -4.44 -4.15
C GLN A 76 5.31 -4.43 -4.72
N VAL A 77 6.08 -3.36 -4.49
CA VAL A 77 7.49 -3.29 -4.90
C VAL A 77 8.31 -4.37 -4.21
N LEU A 78 8.10 -4.63 -2.91
CA LEU A 78 8.78 -5.72 -2.21
C LEU A 78 8.43 -7.09 -2.78
N MET A 79 7.17 -7.32 -3.19
CA MET A 79 6.80 -8.56 -3.89
C MET A 79 7.52 -8.68 -5.24
N ALA A 80 7.64 -7.58 -6.00
CA ALA A 80 8.33 -7.55 -7.27
C ALA A 80 9.83 -7.87 -7.10
N ILE A 81 10.50 -7.28 -6.10
CA ILE A 81 11.90 -7.57 -5.78
C ILE A 81 12.10 -9.06 -5.46
N ARG A 82 11.21 -9.64 -4.65
CA ARG A 82 11.24 -11.07 -4.35
C ARG A 82 11.10 -11.92 -5.62
N SER A 83 10.15 -11.58 -6.48
CA SER A 83 9.92 -12.28 -7.75
C SER A 83 11.14 -12.24 -8.67
N ILE A 84 11.77 -11.05 -8.80
CA ILE A 84 13.00 -10.86 -9.57
C ILE A 84 14.13 -11.74 -9.01
N ALA A 85 14.34 -11.73 -7.69
CA ALA A 85 15.40 -12.52 -7.06
C ALA A 85 15.24 -14.03 -7.33
N ILE A 86 14.01 -14.55 -7.26
CA ILE A 86 13.72 -15.96 -7.56
C ILE A 86 13.97 -16.25 -9.05
N ASN A 87 13.48 -15.40 -9.95
CA ASN A 87 13.69 -15.59 -11.39
C ASN A 87 15.17 -15.53 -11.79
N CYS A 88 15.95 -14.63 -11.20
CA CYS A 88 17.41 -14.58 -11.42
C CYS A 88 18.09 -15.88 -10.96
N ALA A 89 17.68 -16.45 -9.83
CA ALA A 89 18.22 -17.73 -9.36
C ALA A 89 17.87 -18.89 -10.31
N VAL A 90 16.64 -18.91 -10.84
CA VAL A 90 16.21 -19.92 -11.83
C VAL A 90 17.00 -19.81 -13.13
N ILE A 91 17.26 -18.59 -13.60
CA ILE A 91 18.05 -18.36 -14.82
C ILE A 91 19.51 -18.77 -14.60
N ALA A 92 20.08 -18.48 -13.42
CA ALA A 92 21.46 -18.81 -13.11
C ALA A 92 21.73 -20.31 -12.87
N GLU A 93 20.68 -21.12 -12.64
CA GLU A 93 20.77 -22.57 -12.60
C GLU A 93 20.70 -23.24 -13.98
N LYS A 94 20.26 -22.52 -15.01
CA LYS A 94 20.27 -22.99 -16.40
C LYS A 94 21.60 -22.72 -17.07
#